data_AF-A0A9E1KQF0-F1
#
_entry.id   AF-A0A9E1KQF0-F1
#
_cell.length_a   1.000
_cell.length_b   1.000
_cell.length_c   1.000
_cell.angle_alpha   90.00
_cell.angle_beta   90.00
_cell.angle_gamma   90.00
#
_symmetry.space_group_name_H-M   'P 1'
#
loop_
_entity.id
_entity.type
_entity.pdbx_description
1 polymer ?
#
loop_
_entity_poly.entity_id
_entity_poly.type
_entity_poly.pdbx_seq_one_letter_code
_entity_poly.pdbx_strand_id
1 'polypeptide(L)'
;MLSDQLRGKLLDYLDARLTGSELEQFEAQLNTHPELKEEYHVLLELQSAGVDWQPQDAPQWGRLAGLNAPRQRPATPWMTWLSLAASLSAVALISLQAQFTRTSDGFSISFNSGTSTVVSQQVEARMDILRQQQQNYTDQEIEALEKKNLAMNKQMLTAALSFNREERRQDMRELVSYWAKSRYDDRQAVERIMARQFDDQMAIQQLYTRMPQ
;
A
#
# COMPACT_ATOMS: atom_id res chain seq x y z
N MET A 1 73.64 36.20 -47.58
CA MET A 1 73.94 34.99 -46.79
C MET A 1 75.00 35.37 -45.78
N LEU A 2 74.58 35.65 -44.56
CA LEU A 2 75.49 35.91 -43.44
C LEU A 2 76.36 34.67 -43.19
N SER A 3 77.66 34.86 -42.97
CA SER A 3 78.54 33.76 -42.63
C SER A 3 78.20 33.22 -41.24
N ASP A 4 78.19 31.90 -41.06
CA ASP A 4 77.92 31.27 -39.75
C ASP A 4 78.84 31.78 -38.64
N GLN A 5 80.02 32.28 -39.01
CA GLN A 5 80.96 32.93 -38.09
C GLN A 5 80.41 34.23 -37.48
N LEU A 6 79.64 35.03 -38.23
CA LEU A 6 79.04 36.27 -37.71
C LEU A 6 77.89 35.99 -36.75
N ARG A 7 77.12 34.91 -36.99
CA ARG A 7 76.05 34.47 -36.09
C ARG A 7 76.59 33.95 -34.75
N GLY A 8 77.69 33.20 -34.78
CA GLY A 8 78.40 32.79 -33.56
C GLY A 8 78.83 34.00 -32.72
N LYS A 9 79.42 35.01 -33.36
CA LYS A 9 79.84 36.26 -32.69
C LYS A 9 78.67 37.08 -32.14
N LEU A 10 77.49 37.02 -32.75
CA LEU A 10 76.30 37.69 -32.24
C LEU A 10 75.88 37.13 -30.86
N LEU A 11 75.93 35.81 -30.68
CA LEU A 11 75.65 35.19 -29.38
C LEU A 11 76.71 35.57 -28.34
N ASP A 12 77.98 35.61 -28.71
CA ASP A 12 79.07 36.06 -27.84
C ASP A 12 78.95 37.56 -27.48
N TYR A 13 78.40 38.39 -28.38
CA TYR A 13 78.06 39.78 -28.11
C TYR A 13 76.93 39.90 -27.07
N LEU A 14 75.87 39.12 -27.22
CA LEU A 14 74.70 39.13 -26.34
C LEU A 14 75.03 38.62 -24.92
N ASP A 15 75.95 37.67 -24.80
CA ASP A 15 76.51 37.18 -23.53
C ASP A 15 77.63 38.07 -22.96
N ALA A 16 77.91 39.24 -23.56
CA ALA A 16 78.97 40.18 -23.17
C ALA A 16 80.39 39.58 -23.13
N ARG A 17 80.70 38.61 -24.00
CA ARG A 17 81.99 37.91 -24.06
C ARG A 17 83.01 38.55 -25.01
N LEU A 18 82.57 39.45 -25.89
CA LEU A 18 83.45 40.22 -26.76
C LEU A 18 84.04 41.42 -26.01
N THR A 19 85.36 41.62 -26.10
CA THR A 19 86.04 42.76 -25.44
C THR A 19 87.06 43.44 -26.35
N GLY A 20 87.26 44.74 -26.14
CA GLY A 20 88.28 45.53 -26.85
C GLY A 20 87.99 45.74 -28.33
N SER A 21 88.99 45.52 -29.18
CA SER A 21 88.94 45.82 -30.62
C SER A 21 87.95 44.97 -31.42
N GLU A 22 87.59 43.80 -30.92
CA GLU A 22 86.64 42.90 -31.60
C GLU A 22 85.20 43.40 -31.48
N LEU A 23 84.88 44.11 -30.39
CA LEU A 23 83.57 44.71 -30.15
C LEU A 23 83.33 45.88 -31.11
N GLU A 24 84.31 46.78 -31.26
CA GLU A 24 84.19 47.92 -32.18
C GLU A 24 84.04 47.47 -33.65
N GLN A 25 84.75 46.42 -34.05
CA GLN A 25 84.63 45.84 -35.39
C GLN A 25 83.26 45.18 -35.60
N PHE A 26 82.73 44.50 -34.58
CA PHE A 26 81.41 43.88 -34.66
C PHE A 26 80.29 44.93 -34.67
N GLU A 27 80.39 46.01 -33.90
CA GLU A 27 79.43 47.12 -33.93
C GLU A 27 79.42 47.86 -35.27
N ALA A 28 80.59 48.03 -35.90
CA ALA A 28 80.67 48.55 -37.27
C ALA A 28 79.94 47.63 -38.27
N GLN A 29 80.08 46.30 -38.11
CA GLN A 29 79.40 45.31 -38.95
C GLN A 29 77.88 45.25 -38.69
N LEU A 30 77.45 45.41 -37.44
CA LEU A 30 76.05 45.48 -37.04
C LEU A 30 75.33 46.69 -37.66
N ASN A 31 76.03 47.82 -37.80
CA ASN A 31 75.50 49.02 -38.44
C ASN A 31 75.50 48.93 -39.98
N THR A 32 76.36 48.10 -40.56
CA THR A 32 76.48 47.95 -42.02
C THR A 32 75.48 46.92 -42.58
N HIS A 33 75.08 45.93 -41.79
CA HIS A 33 74.20 44.83 -42.22
C HIS A 33 72.86 44.85 -41.47
N PRO A 34 71.75 45.28 -42.11
CA PRO A 34 70.44 45.36 -41.45
C PRO A 34 69.88 43.99 -41.02
N GLU A 35 70.19 42.92 -41.76
CA GLU A 35 69.78 41.55 -41.44
C GLU A 35 70.29 41.06 -40.06
N LEU A 36 71.51 41.45 -39.67
CA LEU A 36 72.09 41.12 -38.36
C LEU A 36 71.41 41.87 -37.22
N LYS A 37 70.97 43.09 -37.48
CA LYS A 37 70.28 43.93 -36.51
C LYS A 37 68.89 43.39 -36.19
N GLU A 38 68.17 42.91 -37.19
CA GLU A 38 66.89 42.22 -37.00
C GLU A 38 67.06 40.94 -36.18
N GLU A 39 68.06 40.11 -36.50
CA GLU A 39 68.37 38.89 -35.75
C GLU A 39 68.76 39.18 -34.28
N TYR A 40 69.52 40.25 -34.05
CA TYR A 40 69.84 40.75 -32.71
C TYR A 40 68.60 41.18 -31.91
N HIS A 41 67.68 41.93 -32.54
CA HIS A 41 66.44 42.36 -31.88
C HIS A 41 65.55 41.18 -31.47
N VAL A 42 65.43 40.16 -32.33
CA VAL A 42 64.67 38.94 -32.03
C VAL A 42 65.28 38.19 -30.84
N LEU A 43 66.61 38.10 -30.78
CA LEU A 43 67.29 37.43 -29.67
C LEU A 43 67.19 38.20 -28.36
N LEU A 44 67.20 39.53 -28.41
CA LEU A 44 66.97 40.39 -27.24
C LEU A 44 65.54 40.24 -26.69
N GLU A 45 64.54 40.16 -27.57
CA GLU A 45 63.15 39.91 -27.20
C GLU A 45 62.95 38.51 -26.60
N LEU A 46 63.63 37.50 -27.15
CA LEU A 46 63.60 36.15 -26.59
C LEU A 46 64.26 36.08 -25.21
N GLN A 47 65.39 36.78 -25.03
CA GLN A 47 66.08 36.85 -23.75
C GLN A 47 65.20 37.53 -22.69
N SER A 48 64.54 38.65 -23.02
CA SER A 48 63.64 39.33 -22.09
C SER A 48 62.40 38.49 -21.74
N ALA A 49 61.83 37.78 -22.71
CA ALA A 49 60.72 36.84 -22.48
C ALA A 49 61.12 35.68 -21.54
N GLY A 50 62.40 35.28 -21.53
CA GLY A 50 62.92 34.25 -20.64
C GLY A 50 63.10 34.69 -19.19
N VAL A 51 63.29 35.99 -18.92
CA VAL A 51 63.51 36.51 -17.55
C VAL A 51 62.25 36.41 -16.69
N ASP A 52 61.07 36.59 -17.29
CA ASP A 52 59.78 36.50 -16.59
C ASP A 52 59.16 35.09 -16.63
N TRP A 53 59.90 34.10 -17.15
CA TRP A 53 59.42 32.72 -17.19
C TRP A 53 59.35 32.12 -15.78
N GLN A 54 58.14 32.05 -15.23
CA GLN A 54 57.87 31.33 -13.99
C GLN A 54 57.46 29.88 -14.28
N PRO A 55 58.00 28.89 -13.54
CA PRO A 55 57.48 27.54 -13.60
C PRO A 55 56.05 27.53 -13.06
N GLN A 56 55.08 27.44 -13.97
CA GLN A 56 53.68 27.25 -13.62
C GLN A 56 53.42 25.75 -13.47
N ASP A 57 52.80 25.36 -12.36
CA ASP A 57 52.38 23.98 -12.18
C ASP A 57 51.45 23.57 -13.31
N ALA A 58 51.76 22.43 -13.94
CA ALA A 58 50.91 21.86 -14.97
C ALA A 58 49.49 21.70 -14.42
N PRO A 59 48.45 22.13 -15.16
CA PRO A 59 47.09 22.02 -14.66
C PRO A 59 46.81 20.56 -14.32
N GLN A 60 46.12 20.32 -13.21
CA GLN A 60 45.77 18.97 -12.78
C GLN A 60 44.73 18.40 -13.76
N TRP A 61 45.18 17.84 -14.88
CA TRP A 61 44.33 17.13 -15.82
C TRP A 61 43.99 15.81 -15.14
N GLY A 62 42.99 15.85 -14.26
CA GLY A 62 42.56 14.72 -13.46
C GLY A 62 42.04 13.61 -14.36
N ARG A 63 42.92 12.76 -14.88
CA ARG A 63 42.57 11.58 -15.70
C ARG A 63 41.65 10.61 -14.95
N LEU A 64 41.53 10.76 -13.63
CA LEU A 64 40.74 9.93 -12.72
C LEU A 64 39.53 10.65 -12.12
N ALA A 65 39.29 11.93 -12.43
CA ALA A 65 38.19 12.70 -11.82
C ALA A 65 36.80 12.13 -12.16
N GLY A 66 36.66 11.43 -13.29
CA GLY A 66 35.41 10.77 -13.69
C GLY A 66 35.22 9.34 -13.14
N LEU A 67 36.28 8.68 -12.65
CA LEU A 67 36.20 7.29 -12.19
C LEU A 67 35.68 7.17 -10.76
N ASN A 68 35.83 8.23 -9.96
CA ASN A 68 35.37 8.30 -8.57
C ASN A 68 34.13 9.21 -8.40
N ALA A 69 33.45 9.57 -9.49
CA ALA A 69 32.16 10.25 -9.35
C ALA A 69 31.22 9.31 -8.55
N PRO A 70 30.58 9.79 -7.46
CA PRO A 70 29.60 8.98 -6.75
C PRO A 70 28.56 8.55 -7.77
N ARG A 71 28.45 7.23 -7.99
CA ARG A 71 27.44 6.62 -8.86
C ARG A 71 26.12 7.30 -8.54
N GLN A 72 25.63 8.14 -9.46
CA GLN A 72 24.31 8.75 -9.29
C GLN A 72 23.37 7.59 -9.01
N ARG A 73 22.66 7.66 -7.87
CA ARG A 73 21.75 6.59 -7.45
C ARG A 73 20.91 6.21 -8.67
N PRO A 74 20.84 4.92 -9.05
CA PRO A 74 20.06 4.53 -10.21
C PRO A 74 18.67 5.13 -10.06
N ALA A 75 18.21 5.79 -11.12
CA ALA A 75 16.89 6.39 -11.17
C ALA A 75 15.88 5.42 -10.57
N THR A 76 15.10 5.91 -9.62
CA THR A 76 14.21 5.14 -8.78
C THR A 76 13.40 4.16 -9.64
N PRO A 77 13.40 2.84 -9.34
CA PRO A 77 12.97 1.80 -10.28
C PRO A 77 11.51 1.95 -10.75
N TRP A 78 10.64 2.61 -9.99
CA TRP A 78 9.26 2.88 -10.39
C TRP A 78 9.13 3.62 -11.74
N MET A 79 10.10 4.47 -12.10
CA MET A 79 10.06 5.21 -13.37
C MET A 79 10.35 4.30 -14.57
N THR A 80 11.19 3.27 -14.40
CA THR A 80 11.41 2.24 -15.43
C THR A 80 10.20 1.31 -15.60
N TRP A 81 9.44 1.06 -14.53
CA TRP A 81 8.18 0.33 -14.62
C TRP A 81 7.10 1.14 -15.34
N LEU A 82 7.09 2.46 -15.16
CA LEU A 82 6.18 3.36 -15.89
C LEU A 82 6.47 3.39 -17.40
N SER A 83 7.73 3.46 -17.81
CA SER A 83 8.08 3.44 -19.24
C SER A 83 7.80 2.07 -19.88
N LEU A 84 8.00 0.98 -19.14
CA LEU A 84 7.66 -0.36 -19.59
C LEU A 84 6.14 -0.56 -19.69
N ALA A 85 5.38 -0.09 -18.70
CA ALA A 85 3.92 -0.12 -18.75
C ALA A 85 3.35 0.75 -19.88
N ALA A 86 3.94 1.92 -20.14
CA ALA A 86 3.54 2.81 -21.22
C ALA A 86 3.85 2.25 -22.62
N SER A 87 5.01 1.60 -22.79
CA SER A 87 5.34 0.96 -24.06
C SER A 87 4.46 -0.28 -24.31
N LEU A 88 4.22 -1.09 -23.28
CA LEU A 88 3.31 -2.24 -23.37
C LEU A 88 1.87 -1.80 -23.70
N SER A 89 1.38 -0.73 -23.07
CA SER A 89 0.05 -0.21 -23.33
C SER A 89 -0.07 0.40 -24.74
N ALA A 90 0.96 1.10 -25.23
CA ALA A 90 0.99 1.60 -26.60
C ALA A 90 0.93 0.46 -27.63
N VAL A 91 1.71 -0.61 -27.44
CA VAL A 91 1.67 -1.80 -28.30
C VAL A 91 0.29 -2.47 -28.25
N ALA A 92 -0.31 -2.59 -27.06
CA ALA A 92 -1.65 -3.16 -26.91
C ALA A 92 -2.72 -2.31 -27.63
N LEU A 93 -2.67 -0.98 -27.52
CA LEU A 93 -3.61 -0.08 -28.18
C LEU A 93 -3.53 -0.17 -29.72
N ILE A 94 -2.30 -0.29 -30.25
CA ILE A 94 -2.08 -0.48 -31.69
C ILE A 94 -2.59 -1.86 -32.13
N SER A 95 -2.29 -2.91 -31.38
CA SER A 95 -2.75 -4.28 -31.70
C SER A 95 -4.27 -4.44 -31.63
N LEU A 96 -4.94 -3.71 -30.75
CA LEU A 96 -6.40 -3.75 -30.56
C LEU A 96 -7.15 -2.78 -31.49
N GLN A 97 -6.45 -2.02 -32.33
CA GLN A 97 -7.01 -0.96 -33.17
C GLN A 97 -7.96 -0.04 -32.36
N ALA A 98 -7.48 0.45 -31.21
CA ALA A 98 -8.30 1.29 -30.34
C ALA A 98 -8.62 2.63 -31.03
N GLN A 99 -9.90 2.89 -31.27
CA GLN A 99 -10.40 4.15 -31.80
C GLN A 99 -10.94 5.00 -30.65
N PHE A 100 -10.32 6.17 -30.47
CA PHE A 100 -10.76 7.17 -29.52
C PHE A 100 -11.69 8.15 -30.23
N THR A 101 -12.98 8.10 -29.90
CA THR A 101 -13.98 9.02 -30.43
C THR A 101 -14.42 9.96 -29.32
N ARG A 102 -14.29 11.26 -29.57
CA ARG A 102 -14.76 12.33 -28.67
C ARG A 102 -16.09 12.83 -29.21
N THR A 103 -17.17 12.54 -28.49
CA THR A 103 -18.51 13.03 -28.80
C THR A 103 -18.87 14.16 -27.83
N SER A 104 -19.86 14.99 -28.17
CA SER A 104 -20.36 16.09 -27.32
C SER A 104 -20.81 15.65 -25.92
N ASP A 105 -21.16 14.38 -25.73
CA ASP A 105 -21.59 13.78 -24.46
C ASP A 105 -20.49 13.05 -23.67
N GLY A 106 -19.26 12.93 -24.20
CA GLY A 106 -18.18 12.27 -23.46
C GLY A 106 -17.09 11.62 -24.31
N PHE A 107 -16.23 10.86 -23.64
CA PHE A 107 -15.11 10.13 -24.23
C PHE A 107 -15.45 8.65 -24.36
N SER A 108 -15.43 8.11 -25.58
CA SER A 108 -15.63 6.67 -25.82
C SER A 108 -14.40 6.05 -26.47
N ILE A 109 -13.97 4.91 -25.92
CA ILE A 109 -12.89 4.08 -26.46
C ILE A 109 -13.55 2.85 -27.06
N SER A 110 -13.39 2.64 -28.36
CA SER A 110 -13.89 1.45 -29.05
C SER A 110 -12.71 0.62 -29.56
N PHE A 111 -12.75 -0.69 -29.31
CA PHE A 111 -11.70 -1.63 -29.74
C PHE A 111 -12.27 -2.48 -30.87
N ASN A 112 -11.58 -2.50 -32.02
CA ASN A 112 -11.96 -3.27 -33.21
C ASN A 112 -13.43 -3.05 -33.65
N SER A 113 -13.65 -2.07 -34.52
CA SER A 113 -14.98 -1.69 -35.03
C SER A 113 -15.66 -2.75 -35.92
N GLY A 114 -14.97 -3.84 -36.27
CA GLY A 114 -15.50 -4.90 -37.15
C GLY A 114 -16.24 -6.04 -36.44
N THR A 115 -16.11 -6.19 -35.11
CA THR A 115 -16.64 -7.37 -34.38
C THR A 115 -17.60 -7.00 -33.23
N SER A 116 -17.87 -5.71 -33.05
CA SER A 116 -18.65 -5.14 -31.94
C SER A 116 -20.05 -5.76 -31.79
N THR A 117 -20.77 -6.01 -32.89
CA THR A 117 -22.17 -6.49 -32.84
C THR A 117 -22.30 -7.97 -32.50
N VAL A 118 -21.34 -8.81 -32.92
CA VAL A 118 -21.35 -10.25 -32.60
C VAL A 118 -20.90 -10.49 -31.17
N VAL A 119 -19.90 -9.72 -30.71
CA VAL A 119 -19.42 -9.80 -29.32
C VAL A 119 -20.47 -9.28 -28.35
N SER A 120 -21.16 -8.18 -28.66
CA SER A 120 -22.24 -7.67 -27.80
C SER A 120 -23.40 -8.66 -27.67
N GLN A 121 -23.83 -9.30 -28.77
CA GLN A 121 -24.86 -10.34 -28.72
C GLN A 121 -24.44 -11.57 -27.90
N GLN A 122 -23.18 -12.01 -28.01
CA GLN A 122 -22.68 -13.12 -27.19
C GLN A 122 -22.57 -12.76 -25.71
N VAL A 123 -22.21 -11.51 -25.39
CA VAL A 123 -22.18 -11.02 -24.02
C VAL A 123 -23.59 -10.93 -23.44
N GLU A 124 -24.56 -10.38 -24.17
CA GLU A 124 -25.97 -10.31 -23.75
C GLU A 124 -26.54 -11.70 -23.48
N ALA A 125 -26.30 -12.67 -24.39
CA ALA A 125 -26.73 -14.04 -24.22
C ALA A 125 -26.13 -14.72 -22.98
N ARG A 126 -24.84 -14.45 -22.67
CA ARG A 126 -24.21 -14.95 -21.45
C ARG A 126 -24.75 -14.28 -20.19
N MET A 127 -25.04 -12.98 -20.26
CA MET A 127 -25.64 -12.23 -19.14
C MET A 127 -27.05 -12.72 -18.82
N ASP A 128 -27.85 -13.06 -19.83
CA ASP A 128 -29.20 -13.60 -19.62
C ASP A 128 -29.18 -15.00 -19.00
N ILE A 129 -28.25 -15.86 -19.41
CA ILE A 129 -28.03 -17.16 -18.76
C ILE A 129 -27.65 -16.98 -17.29
N LEU A 130 -26.73 -16.06 -16.99
CA LEU A 130 -26.32 -15.77 -15.62
C LEU A 130 -27.48 -15.21 -14.77
N ARG A 131 -28.30 -14.33 -15.35
CA ARG A 131 -29.51 -13.80 -14.68
C ARG A 131 -30.50 -14.90 -14.36
N GLN A 132 -30.78 -15.80 -15.31
CA GLN A 132 -31.65 -16.95 -15.07
C GLN A 132 -31.08 -17.89 -13.99
N GLN A 133 -29.78 -18.17 -14.02
CA GLN A 133 -29.15 -18.99 -12.98
C GLN A 133 -29.22 -18.34 -11.60
N GLN A 134 -28.99 -17.02 -11.51
CA GLN A 134 -29.13 -16.29 -10.26
C GLN A 134 -30.56 -16.27 -9.74
N GLN A 135 -31.55 -16.06 -10.61
CA GLN A 135 -32.97 -16.11 -10.22
C GLN A 135 -33.34 -17.48 -9.67
N ASN A 136 -33.02 -18.55 -10.41
CA ASN A 136 -33.31 -19.92 -9.98
C ASN A 136 -32.62 -20.26 -8.64
N TYR A 137 -31.38 -19.82 -8.44
CA TYR A 137 -30.67 -20.02 -7.17
C TYR A 137 -31.36 -19.28 -6.02
N THR A 138 -31.75 -18.03 -6.25
CA THR A 138 -32.39 -17.19 -5.24
C THR A 138 -33.77 -17.73 -4.86
N ASP A 139 -34.55 -18.19 -5.84
CA ASP A 139 -35.88 -18.78 -5.61
C ASP A 139 -35.77 -20.08 -4.78
N GLN A 140 -34.78 -20.92 -5.07
CA GLN A 140 -34.51 -22.14 -4.30
C GLN A 140 -34.11 -21.84 -2.85
N GLU A 141 -33.27 -20.83 -2.63
CA GLU A 141 -32.89 -20.38 -1.29
C GLU A 141 -34.08 -19.82 -0.51
N ILE A 142 -34.93 -19.00 -1.15
CA ILE A 142 -36.15 -18.46 -0.53
C ILE A 142 -37.09 -19.60 -0.12
N GLU A 143 -37.34 -20.56 -1.00
CA GLU A 143 -38.19 -21.71 -0.70
C GLU A 143 -37.63 -22.55 0.45
N ALA A 144 -36.31 -22.76 0.50
CA ALA A 144 -35.64 -23.49 1.57
C ALA A 144 -35.76 -22.74 2.93
N LEU A 145 -35.60 -21.42 2.92
CA LEU A 145 -35.77 -20.57 4.11
C LEU A 145 -37.21 -20.58 4.61
N GLU A 146 -38.21 -20.50 3.73
CA GLU A 146 -39.62 -20.59 4.10
C GLU A 146 -39.94 -21.95 4.76
N LYS A 147 -39.48 -23.05 4.17
CA LYS A 147 -39.65 -24.39 4.74
C LYS A 147 -39.01 -24.50 6.13
N LYS A 148 -37.80 -23.96 6.29
CA LYS A 148 -37.09 -23.94 7.58
C LYS A 148 -37.83 -23.12 8.63
N ASN A 149 -38.31 -21.92 8.26
CA ASN A 149 -39.08 -21.05 9.16
C ASN A 149 -40.40 -21.71 9.59
N LEU A 150 -41.12 -22.35 8.67
CA LEU A 150 -42.34 -23.10 8.99
C LEU A 150 -42.06 -24.27 9.93
N ALA A 151 -40.98 -25.03 9.71
CA ALA A 151 -40.59 -26.12 10.58
C ALA A 151 -40.22 -25.62 11.99
N MET A 152 -39.44 -24.55 12.08
CA MET A 152 -39.04 -23.92 13.34
C MET A 152 -40.25 -23.40 14.12
N ASN A 153 -41.17 -22.69 13.45
CA ASN A 153 -42.40 -22.20 14.07
C ASN A 153 -43.27 -23.35 14.61
N LYS A 154 -43.41 -24.44 13.84
CA LYS A 154 -44.12 -25.64 14.31
C LYS A 154 -43.45 -26.27 15.53
N GLN A 155 -42.12 -26.36 15.54
CA GLN A 155 -41.37 -26.89 16.66
C GLN A 155 -41.53 -26.01 17.91
N MET A 156 -41.43 -24.70 17.78
CA MET A 156 -41.64 -23.75 18.88
C MET A 156 -43.06 -23.83 19.43
N LEU A 157 -44.08 -23.86 18.56
CA LEU A 157 -45.48 -24.02 18.98
C LEU A 157 -45.68 -25.36 19.72
N THR A 158 -45.13 -26.45 19.18
CA THR A 158 -45.23 -27.77 19.81
C THR A 158 -44.52 -27.81 21.16
N ALA A 159 -43.34 -27.20 21.26
CA ALA A 159 -42.60 -27.07 22.51
C ALA A 159 -43.39 -26.25 23.54
N ALA A 160 -43.92 -25.09 23.15
CA ALA A 160 -44.74 -24.25 24.02
C ALA A 160 -46.02 -24.97 24.50
N LEU A 161 -46.70 -25.68 23.60
CA LEU A 161 -47.88 -26.49 23.96
C LEU A 161 -47.51 -27.64 24.92
N SER A 162 -46.38 -28.31 24.68
CA SER A 162 -45.91 -29.39 25.56
C SER A 162 -45.51 -28.88 26.95
N PHE A 163 -44.84 -27.73 27.00
CA PHE A 163 -44.46 -27.05 28.22
C PHE A 163 -45.70 -26.64 29.03
N ASN A 164 -46.68 -25.99 28.39
CA ASN A 164 -47.92 -25.60 29.08
C ASN A 164 -48.72 -26.82 29.57
N ARG A 165 -48.69 -27.94 28.84
CA ARG A 165 -49.31 -29.20 29.29
C ARG A 165 -48.57 -29.84 30.47
N GLU A 166 -47.25 -29.70 30.57
CA GLU A 166 -46.49 -30.18 31.72
C GLU A 166 -46.72 -29.29 32.93
N GLU A 167 -46.67 -27.97 32.76
CA GLU A 167 -46.95 -26.97 33.80
C GLU A 167 -48.34 -27.18 34.39
N ARG A 168 -49.40 -27.28 33.57
CA ARG A 168 -50.76 -27.59 34.07
C ARG A 168 -50.85 -28.92 34.82
N ARG A 169 -50.08 -29.93 34.41
CA ARG A 169 -50.04 -31.24 35.12
C ARG A 169 -49.31 -31.13 36.45
N GLN A 170 -48.27 -30.31 36.53
CA GLN A 170 -47.58 -29.98 37.77
C GLN A 170 -48.50 -29.20 38.71
N ASP A 171 -49.15 -28.15 38.22
CA ASP A 171 -50.10 -27.34 38.99
C ASP A 171 -51.26 -28.19 39.52
N MET A 172 -51.83 -29.06 38.69
CA MET A 172 -52.90 -29.97 39.13
C MET A 172 -52.44 -30.95 40.21
N ARG A 173 -51.21 -31.47 40.13
CA ARG A 173 -50.63 -32.33 41.17
C ARG A 173 -50.49 -31.56 42.49
N GLU A 174 -50.03 -30.31 42.41
CA GLU A 174 -49.90 -29.44 43.57
C GLU A 174 -51.28 -29.15 44.20
N LEU A 175 -52.29 -28.79 43.40
CA LEU A 175 -53.67 -28.58 43.88
C LEU A 175 -54.26 -29.83 44.55
N VAL A 176 -54.07 -31.02 43.97
CA VAL A 176 -54.52 -32.29 44.58
C VAL A 176 -53.79 -32.53 45.89
N SER A 177 -52.50 -32.23 45.98
CA SER A 177 -51.73 -32.39 47.21
C SER A 177 -52.20 -31.44 48.32
N TYR A 178 -52.49 -30.17 47.99
CA TYR A 178 -53.09 -29.21 48.92
C TYR A 178 -54.47 -29.65 49.36
N TRP A 179 -55.30 -30.15 48.45
CA TRP A 179 -56.64 -30.62 48.78
C TRP A 179 -56.60 -31.85 49.70
N ALA A 180 -55.72 -32.81 49.43
CA ALA A 180 -55.51 -33.97 50.28
C ALA A 180 -55.01 -33.56 51.68
N LYS A 181 -54.08 -32.60 51.75
CA LYS A 181 -53.60 -32.04 53.02
C LYS A 181 -54.71 -31.34 53.79
N SER A 182 -55.49 -30.48 53.13
CA SER A 182 -56.65 -29.81 53.74
C SER A 182 -57.65 -30.81 54.31
N ARG A 183 -57.96 -31.87 53.57
CA ARG A 183 -58.85 -32.95 54.05
C ARG A 183 -58.28 -33.70 55.26
N TYR A 184 -56.98 -33.91 55.28
CA TYR A 184 -56.30 -34.54 56.42
C TYR A 184 -56.34 -33.64 57.66
N ASP A 185 -56.04 -32.36 57.50
CA ASP A 185 -56.07 -31.36 58.57
C ASP A 185 -57.51 -31.19 59.12
N ASP A 186 -58.53 -31.17 58.25
CA ASP A 186 -59.94 -31.12 58.64
C ASP A 186 -60.34 -32.34 59.47
N ARG A 187 -59.93 -33.54 59.06
CA ARG A 187 -60.20 -34.77 59.83
C ARG A 187 -59.56 -34.70 61.21
N GLN A 188 -58.29 -34.29 61.29
CA GLN A 188 -57.63 -34.11 62.58
C GLN A 188 -58.33 -33.07 63.45
N ALA A 189 -58.81 -31.96 62.87
CA ALA A 189 -59.53 -30.93 63.61
C ALA A 189 -60.84 -31.49 64.20
N VAL A 190 -61.61 -32.23 63.41
CA VAL A 190 -62.84 -32.90 63.86
C VAL A 190 -62.54 -33.92 64.96
N GLU A 191 -61.50 -34.76 64.80
CA GLU A 191 -61.08 -35.72 65.82
C GLU A 191 -60.72 -35.03 67.14
N ARG A 192 -60.01 -33.90 67.10
CA ARG A 192 -59.68 -33.11 68.29
C ARG A 192 -60.91 -32.52 68.96
N ILE A 193 -61.89 -32.05 68.19
CA ILE A 193 -63.16 -31.53 68.74
C ILE A 193 -63.94 -32.65 69.41
N MET A 194 -64.06 -33.81 68.74
CA MET A 194 -64.75 -34.98 69.29
C MET A 194 -64.07 -35.46 70.58
N ALA A 195 -62.74 -35.58 70.60
CA ALA A 195 -62.00 -35.96 71.79
C ALA A 195 -62.28 -35.01 72.97
N ARG A 196 -62.25 -33.69 72.73
CA ARG A 196 -62.60 -32.69 73.76
C ARG A 196 -64.02 -32.86 74.28
N GLN A 197 -65.00 -33.11 73.41
CA GLN A 197 -66.38 -33.33 73.82
C GLN A 197 -66.54 -34.59 74.68
N PHE A 198 -65.85 -35.68 74.34
CA PHE A 198 -65.85 -36.89 75.16
C PHE A 198 -65.22 -36.63 76.53
N ASP A 199 -64.08 -35.94 76.58
CA ASP A 199 -63.42 -35.58 77.84
C ASP A 199 -64.31 -34.69 78.72
N ASP A 200 -64.94 -33.67 78.13
CA ASP A 200 -65.88 -32.77 78.82
C ASP A 200 -67.09 -33.54 79.39
N GLN A 201 -67.67 -34.46 78.61
CA GLN A 201 -68.78 -35.29 79.07
C GLN A 201 -68.38 -36.18 80.25
N MET A 202 -67.19 -36.80 80.19
CA MET A 202 -66.69 -37.61 81.30
C MET A 202 -66.43 -36.77 82.55
N ALA A 203 -65.86 -35.58 82.41
CA ALA A 203 -65.65 -34.65 83.53
C ALA A 203 -66.98 -34.24 84.19
N ILE A 204 -68.01 -33.92 83.39
CA ILE A 204 -69.34 -33.59 83.90
C ILE A 204 -69.96 -34.78 84.65
N GLN A 205 -69.88 -36.00 84.10
CA GLN A 205 -70.40 -37.19 84.78
C GLN A 205 -69.70 -37.43 86.12
N GLN A 206 -68.38 -37.25 86.17
CA GLN A 206 -67.62 -37.38 87.42
C GLN A 206 -68.04 -36.34 88.47
N LEU A 207 -68.33 -35.10 88.07
CA LEU A 207 -68.86 -34.07 88.97
C LEU A 207 -70.22 -34.45 89.54
N TYR A 208 -71.13 -34.98 88.71
CA TYR A 208 -72.44 -35.47 89.20
C TYR A 208 -72.29 -36.62 90.20
N THR A 209 -71.34 -37.54 89.99
CA THR A 209 -71.10 -38.63 90.94
C THR A 209 -70.43 -38.21 92.25
N ARG A 210 -69.85 -37.00 92.33
CA ARG A 210 -69.14 -36.50 93.52
C ARG A 210 -69.92 -35.47 94.34
N MET A 211 -71.10 -35.03 93.90
CA MET A 211 -71.98 -34.21 94.74
C MET A 211 -72.71 -35.12 95.76
N PRO A 212 -72.47 -34.97 97.08
CA PRO A 212 -73.26 -35.66 98.09
C PRO A 212 -74.67 -35.05 98.12
N GLN A 213 -75.68 -35.92 98.31
CA GLN A 213 -77.05 -35.52 98.62
C GLN A 213 -77.13 -34.84 99.99
#